data_AF-E8UYW5-F1
#
_entry.id   AF-E8UYW5-F1
#
_cell.length_a   1.000
_cell.length_b   1.000
_cell.length_c   1.000
_cell.angle_alpha   90.00
_cell.angle_beta   90.00
_cell.angle_gamma   90.00
#
_symmetry.space_group_name_H-M   'P 1'
#
loop_
_entity.id
_entity.type
_entity.pdbx_description
1 polymer ?
#
loop_
_entity_poly.entity_id
_entity_poly.type
_entity_poly.pdbx_seq_one_letter_code
_entity_poly.pdbx_strand_id
1 'polypeptide(L)' 'MSENPTDIPLEPGDSYMDGPYLVFTAQYLLKQGYCCGNNCRHCPYGNSDEDRAALAK' A
#
# COMPACT_ATOMS: atom_id res chain seq x y z
N MET A 1 22.54 -18.56 6.77
CA MET A 1 22.56 -17.19 6.22
C MET A 1 21.16 -16.98 5.67
N SER A 2 20.23 -16.56 6.53
CA SER A 2 18.84 -16.35 6.12
C SER A 2 18.77 -14.91 5.64
N GLU A 3 18.91 -14.70 4.34
CA GLU A 3 18.66 -13.40 3.72
C GLU A 3 17.20 -13.06 4.03
N ASN A 4 17.01 -12.07 4.89
CA ASN A 4 15.70 -11.63 5.33
C ASN A 4 15.05 -10.91 4.14
N PRO A 5 14.02 -11.47 3.48
CA PRO A 5 13.59 -11.06 2.14
C PRO A 5 12.76 -9.77 2.13
N THR A 6 12.98 -8.85 3.06
CA THR A 6 12.12 -7.68 3.27
C THR A 6 12.89 -6.36 3.29
N ASP A 7 13.97 -6.25 2.52
CA ASP A 7 14.48 -4.93 2.11
C ASP A 7 13.89 -4.62 0.74
N ILE A 8 12.66 -4.11 0.72
CA ILE A 8 12.09 -3.51 -0.48
C ILE A 8 12.68 -2.10 -0.52
N PRO A 9 13.63 -1.79 -1.41
CA PRO A 9 14.19 -0.45 -1.50
C PRO A 9 13.05 0.52 -1.85
N LEU A 10 12.81 1.46 -0.95
CA LEU A 10 11.85 2.54 -1.12
C LEU A 10 12.40 3.49 -2.17
N GLU A 11 11.83 3.47 -3.37
CA GLU A 11 12.19 4.39 -4.43
C GLU A 11 11.43 5.72 -4.26
N PRO A 12 11.96 6.84 -4.76
CA PRO A 12 11.25 8.12 -4.75
C PRO A 12 9.98 8.03 -5.59
N GLY A 13 8.84 7.72 -4.94
CA GLY A 13 7.54 7.44 -5.55
C GLY A 13 6.71 6.40 -4.78
N ASP A 14 7.36 5.53 -4.00
CA ASP A 14 6.69 4.52 -3.17
C ASP A 14 6.11 5.10 -1.87
N SER A 15 6.72 6.16 -1.36
CA SER A 15 6.24 6.92 -0.21
C SER A 15 6.60 8.39 -0.35
N TYR A 16 5.81 9.24 0.28
CA TYR A 16 6.09 10.67 0.37
C TYR A 16 5.92 11.14 1.81
N MET A 17 6.64 12.21 2.16
CA MET A 17 6.48 12.85 3.45
C MET A 17 5.46 13.96 3.35
N ASP A 18 4.38 13.81 4.09
CA ASP A 18 3.35 14.83 4.30
C ASP A 18 3.55 15.43 5.70
N GLY A 19 4.43 16.44 5.76
CA GLY A 19 4.85 17.03 7.03
C GLY A 19 5.58 16.02 7.94
N PRO A 20 5.08 15.74 9.16
CA PRO A 20 5.67 14.77 10.07
C PRO A 20 5.24 13.31 9.78
N TYR A 21 4.35 13.09 8.81
CA TYR A 21 3.81 11.77 8.50
C TYR A 21 4.42 11.20 7.22
N LEU A 22 4.78 9.91 7.28
CA LEU A 22 5.20 9.16 6.11
C LEU A 22 3.97 8.48 5.50
N VAL A 23 3.61 8.87 4.28
CA VAL A 23 2.45 8.32 3.57
C VAL A 23 2.94 7.34 2.52
N PHE A 24 2.48 6.09 2.62
CA PHE A 24 2.77 5.05 1.65
C PHE A 24 1.79 5.11 0.47
N THR A 25 2.31 4.99 -0.73
CA THR A 25 1.52 4.95 -1.95
C THR A 25 1.10 3.53 -2.30
N ALA A 26 0.25 3.39 -3.32
CA ALA A 26 -0.19 2.09 -3.81
C ALA A 26 0.97 1.25 -4.36
N GLN A 27 2.02 1.88 -4.92
CA GLN A 27 3.20 1.17 -5.42
C GLN A 27 3.92 0.40 -4.30
N TYR A 28 4.12 1.02 -3.14
CA TYR A 28 4.75 0.35 -2.00
C TYR A 28 3.98 -0.88 -1.55
N LEU A 29 2.65 -0.73 -1.40
CA LEU A 29 1.75 -1.81 -0.98
C LEU A 29 1.69 -2.94 -2.04
N LEU A 30 1.87 -2.60 -3.33
CA LEU A 30 1.92 -3.55 -4.42
C LEU A 30 3.23 -4.35 -4.41
N LYS A 31 4.38 -3.68 -4.19
CA LYS A 31 5.70 -4.32 -4.01
C LYS A 31 5.71 -5.25 -2.79
N GLN A 32 4.94 -4.91 -1.75
CA GLN A 32 4.80 -5.74 -0.56
C GLN A 32 4.12 -7.09 -0.85
N GLY A 33 3.34 -7.19 -1.93
CA GLY A 33 2.80 -8.46 -2.42
C GLY A 33 1.66 -9.07 -1.58
N TYR A 34 1.15 -8.37 -0.56
CA TYR A 34 0.00 -8.83 0.22
C TYR A 34 -0.92 -7.69 0.66
N CYS A 35 -2.22 -7.97 0.77
CA CYS A 35 -3.20 -7.05 1.35
C CYS A 35 -3.21 -7.21 2.86
N CYS A 36 -2.98 -6.11 3.59
CA CYS A 36 -2.98 -6.10 5.05
C CYS A 36 -4.38 -6.05 5.68
N GLY A 37 -5.45 -5.88 4.89
CA GLY A 37 -6.83 -5.83 5.38
C GLY A 37 -7.22 -4.55 6.14
N ASN A 38 -6.33 -3.57 6.26
CA ASN A 38 -6.56 -2.33 7.02
C ASN A 38 -7.33 -1.23 6.26
N ASN A 39 -7.98 -1.58 5.15
CA ASN A 39 -8.84 -0.66 4.40
C ASN A 39 -8.12 0.67 4.02
N CYS A 40 -6.86 0.57 3.57
CA CYS A 40 -6.01 1.72 3.27
C CYS A 40 -6.52 2.50 2.05
N ARG A 41 -6.47 3.84 2.08
CA ARG A 41 -6.92 4.70 0.97
C ARG A 41 -6.19 4.45 -0.36
N HIS A 42 -4.92 4.04 -0.30
CA HIS A 42 -4.10 3.69 -1.47
C HIS A 42 -3.94 2.18 -1.65
N CYS A 43 -4.85 1.36 -1.13
CA CYS A 43 -4.74 -0.09 -1.28
C CYS A 43 -4.85 -0.50 -2.76
N PRO A 44 -3.83 -1.15 -3.34
CA PRO A 44 -3.88 -1.61 -4.73
C PRO A 44 -4.83 -2.79 -4.92
N TYR A 45 -5.19 -3.51 -3.84
CA TYR A 45 -6.01 -4.73 -3.88
C TYR A 45 -7.53 -4.47 -3.86
N GLY A 46 -7.96 -3.25 -4.15
CA GLY A 46 -9.38 -2.94 -4.28
C GLY A 46 -10.05 -2.64 -2.94
N ASN A 47 -9.67 -1.50 -2.36
CA ASN A 47 -10.34 -0.94 -1.19
C ASN A 47 -10.78 0.52 -1.45
N SER A 48 -10.92 0.88 -2.72
CA SER A 48 -11.41 2.18 -3.11
C SER A 48 -12.91 2.28 -2.84
N ASP A 49 -13.41 3.49 -2.61
CA ASP A 49 -14.86 3.71 -2.43
C ASP A 49 -15.69 3.18 -3.61
N GLU A 50 -15.10 3.09 -4.81
CA GLU A 50 -15.68 2.44 -6.00
C GLU A 50 -15.93 0.92 -5.83
N ASP A 51 -15.00 0.17 -5.24
CA ASP A 51 -15.17 -1.27 -4.99
C ASP A 51 -16.22 -1.54 -3.91
N ARG A 52 -16.29 -0.67 -2.90
CA ARG A 52 -17.30 -0.74 -1.82
C ARG A 52 -18.70 -0.38 -2.33
N ALA A 53 -18.81 0.56 -3.26
CA ALA A 53 -20.07 0.92 -3.92
C ALA A 53 -20.59 -0.22 -4.82
N ALA A 54 -19.71 -1.02 -5.41
CA ALA A 54 -20.08 -2.19 -6.22
C ALA A 54 -20.64 -3.37 -5.38
N LEU A 55 -20.25 -3.50 -4.11
CA LEU A 55 -20.72 -4.53 -3.17
C LEU A 55 -22.00 -4.16 -2.41
N ALA A 56 -22.47 -2.91 -2.50
CA ALA A 56 -23.69 -2.44 -1.84
C ALA A 56 -24.97 -2.69 -2.65
N LYS A 57 -24.97 -3.65 -3.57
CA LYS A 57 -26.10 -3.94 -4.48
C LYS A 57 -26.62 -5.36 -4.33
#